data_AF-A0A497L1H3-F1
#
_entry.id   AF-A0A497L1H3-F1
#
_cell.length_a   1.000
_cell.length_b   1.000
_cell.length_c   1.000
_cell.angle_alpha   90.00
_cell.angle_beta   90.00
_cell.angle_gamma   90.00
#
_symmetry.space_group_name_H-M   'P 1'
#
loop_
_entity.id
_entity.type
_entity.pdbx_description
1 polymer ?
#
loop_
_entity_poly.entity_id
_entity_poly.type
_entity_poly.pdbx_seq_one_letter_code
_entity_poly.pdbx_strand_id
1 'polypeptide(L)'
;GFIFAYYNLARSIVNLCHIIEESRAETIILDHHLLRDYRYPELLHLVYLKARELDRRVYTAAELMGLRPKVLEAYEAHGPTRWREWSRFESEDLTKALKNAVDVGILEDVWMRWMEESLPLGDEGVGEEEG
;
A
#
# COMPACT_ATOMS: atom_id res chain seq x y z
N GLY A 1 15.45 3.49 -2.35
CA GLY A 1 15.67 2.10 -1.94
C GLY A 1 14.49 1.64 -1.12
N PHE A 2 13.65 0.78 -1.67
CA PHE A 2 12.57 0.10 -0.96
C PHE A 2 13.01 -1.35 -0.75
N ILE A 3 13.83 -1.60 0.28
CA ILE A 3 14.65 -2.81 0.27
C ILE A 3 14.66 -3.49 1.65
N PHE A 4 13.85 -4.56 1.69
CA PHE A 4 13.95 -5.82 2.45
C PHE A 4 13.14 -6.10 3.70
N ALA A 5 12.33 -5.18 4.22
CA ALA A 5 11.47 -5.53 5.35
C ALA A 5 10.04 -5.10 5.15
N TYR A 6 9.11 -6.04 5.32
CA TYR A 6 7.66 -5.81 5.23
C TYR A 6 7.19 -4.68 6.16
N TYR A 7 7.86 -4.44 7.29
CA TYR A 7 7.55 -3.32 8.17
C TYR A 7 7.77 -1.94 7.50
N ASN A 8 8.75 -1.79 6.60
CA ASN A 8 8.95 -0.53 5.87
C ASN A 8 7.82 -0.25 4.88
N LEU A 9 7.32 -1.31 4.23
CA LEU A 9 6.12 -1.23 3.39
C LEU A 9 4.90 -0.88 4.22
N ALA A 10 4.67 -1.59 5.32
CA ALA A 10 3.56 -1.33 6.22
C ALA A 10 3.54 0.13 6.72
N ARG A 11 4.68 0.66 7.20
CA ARG A 11 4.80 2.08 7.59
C ARG A 11 4.50 3.04 6.45
N SER A 12 4.97 2.73 5.25
CA SER A 12 4.74 3.56 4.08
C SER A 12 3.25 3.60 3.70
N ILE A 13 2.55 2.48 3.82
CA ILE A 13 1.09 2.41 3.61
C ILE A 13 0.35 3.25 4.66
N VAL A 14 0.64 3.04 5.96
CA VAL A 14 0.01 3.82 7.06
C VAL A 14 0.22 5.31 6.84
N ASN A 15 1.46 5.73 6.55
CA ASN A 15 1.77 7.13 6.28
C ASN A 15 1.03 7.68 5.07
N LEU A 16 0.95 6.91 3.98
CA LEU A 16 0.23 7.36 2.77
C LEU A 16 -1.26 7.50 3.05
N CYS A 17 -1.88 6.57 3.78
CA CYS A 17 -3.28 6.67 4.19
C CYS A 17 -3.52 7.92 5.07
N HIS A 18 -2.66 8.14 6.06
CA HIS A 18 -2.73 9.33 6.91
C HIS A 18 -2.56 10.63 6.10
N ILE A 19 -1.64 10.68 5.13
CA ILE A 19 -1.47 11.84 4.24
C ILE A 19 -2.73 12.06 3.40
N ILE A 20 -3.35 11.00 2.86
CA ILE A 20 -4.59 11.11 2.09
C ILE A 20 -5.71 11.71 2.94
N GLU A 21 -5.81 11.28 4.20
CA GLU A 21 -6.80 11.74 5.18
C GLU A 21 -6.61 13.20 5.60
N GLU A 22 -5.39 13.55 6.04
CA GLU A 22 -5.09 14.87 6.57
C GLU A 22 -4.87 15.92 5.48
N SER A 23 -4.48 15.49 4.28
CA SER A 23 -4.29 16.43 3.18
C SER A 23 -5.65 16.90 2.64
N ARG A 24 -5.72 18.21 2.34
CA ARG A 24 -6.81 18.78 1.54
C ARG A 24 -6.62 18.56 0.04
N ALA A 25 -5.65 17.73 -0.36
CA ALA A 25 -5.32 17.50 -1.75
C ALA A 25 -6.37 16.57 -2.38
N GLU A 26 -7.03 17.04 -3.43
CA GLU A 26 -7.94 16.19 -4.21
C GLU A 26 -7.21 15.14 -5.05
N THR A 27 -5.95 15.40 -5.39
CA THR A 27 -5.14 14.55 -6.26
C THR A 27 -3.73 14.42 -5.71
N ILE A 28 -3.29 13.18 -5.54
CA ILE A 28 -1.99 12.78 -5.03
C ILE A 28 -1.29 11.96 -6.10
N ILE A 29 -0.03 12.32 -6.38
CA ILE A 29 0.80 11.65 -7.39
C ILE A 29 1.90 10.87 -6.69
N LEU A 30 1.91 9.55 -6.85
CA LEU A 30 2.95 8.65 -6.36
C LEU A 30 4.00 8.45 -7.47
N ASP A 31 5.26 8.77 -7.20
CA ASP A 31 6.34 8.58 -8.18
C ASP A 31 7.68 8.14 -7.54
N HIS A 32 8.66 7.84 -8.39
CA HIS A 32 10.10 7.73 -8.16
C HIS A 32 10.67 6.32 -7.83
N HIS A 33 10.09 5.56 -6.92
CA HIS A 33 10.66 4.25 -6.53
C HIS A 33 9.66 3.11 -6.53
N LEU A 34 8.43 3.39 -6.15
CA LEU A 34 7.33 2.44 -6.15
C LEU A 34 7.08 1.87 -7.56
N LEU A 35 7.17 2.73 -8.58
CA LEU A 35 6.81 2.41 -9.96
C LEU A 35 7.87 1.63 -10.73
N ARG A 36 8.87 1.11 -10.03
CA ARG A 36 9.85 0.17 -10.59
C ARG A 36 9.52 -1.29 -10.27
N ASP A 37 8.54 -1.53 -9.40
CA ASP A 37 8.05 -2.86 -9.05
C ASP A 37 6.66 -3.04 -9.63
N TYR A 38 6.47 -4.02 -10.53
CA TYR A 38 5.18 -4.24 -11.18
C TYR A 38 4.07 -4.68 -10.21
N ARG A 39 4.43 -5.07 -8.98
CA ARG A 39 3.48 -5.47 -7.93
C ARG A 39 2.90 -4.28 -7.17
N TYR A 40 3.33 -3.05 -7.47
CA TYR A 40 2.89 -1.89 -6.71
C TYR A 40 1.35 -1.73 -6.62
N PRO A 41 0.54 -2.06 -7.64
CA PRO A 41 -0.91 -1.93 -7.54
C PRO A 41 -1.48 -2.80 -6.41
N GLU A 42 -0.97 -4.01 -6.26
CA GLU A 42 -1.37 -4.98 -5.24
C GLU A 42 -0.75 -4.68 -3.87
N LEU A 43 0.49 -4.18 -3.84
CA LEU A 43 1.15 -3.79 -2.59
C LEU A 43 0.54 -2.52 -1.97
N LEU A 44 0.01 -1.60 -2.78
CA LEU A 44 -0.62 -0.36 -2.31
C LEU A 44 -2.15 -0.39 -2.36
N HIS A 45 -2.76 -1.57 -2.43
CA HIS A 45 -4.21 -1.67 -2.52
C HIS A 45 -4.95 -0.89 -1.43
N LEU A 46 -4.48 -1.00 -0.18
CA LEU A 46 -5.01 -0.27 0.98
C LEU A 46 -4.97 1.25 0.81
N VAL A 47 -3.92 1.78 0.18
CA VAL A 47 -3.78 3.21 -0.11
C VAL A 47 -4.84 3.66 -1.11
N TYR A 48 -5.07 2.86 -2.16
CA TYR A 48 -6.12 3.14 -3.14
C TYR A 48 -7.53 3.01 -2.54
N LEU A 49 -7.75 2.06 -1.63
CA LEU A 49 -9.01 1.94 -0.88
C LEU A 49 -9.28 3.20 -0.05
N LYS A 50 -8.31 3.62 0.78
CA LYS A 50 -8.46 4.83 1.59
C LYS A 50 -8.70 6.09 0.73
N ALA A 51 -8.01 6.20 -0.40
CA ALA A 51 -8.27 7.28 -1.34
C ALA A 51 -9.71 7.29 -1.86
N ARG A 52 -10.25 6.14 -2.25
CA ARG A 52 -11.64 6.01 -2.71
C ARG A 52 -12.65 6.34 -1.62
N GLU A 53 -12.41 5.89 -0.39
CA GLU A 53 -13.26 6.15 0.78
C GLU A 53 -13.43 7.66 1.02
N LEU A 54 -12.36 8.43 0.80
CA LEU A 54 -12.31 9.88 1.04
C LEU A 54 -12.54 10.73 -0.22
N ASP A 55 -13.03 10.13 -1.31
CA ASP A 55 -13.21 10.77 -2.63
C ASP A 55 -11.95 11.52 -3.12
N ARG A 56 -10.78 10.91 -2.88
CA ARG A 56 -9.47 11.40 -3.33
C ARG A 56 -8.97 10.58 -4.51
N ARG A 57 -8.16 11.22 -5.35
CA ARG A 57 -7.51 10.57 -6.49
C ARG A 57 -6.03 10.31 -6.19
N VAL A 58 -5.61 9.05 -6.25
CA VAL A 58 -4.20 8.65 -6.14
C VAL A 58 -3.78 8.03 -7.46
N TYR A 59 -2.78 8.62 -8.12
CA TYR A 59 -2.27 8.19 -9.42
C TYR A 59 -0.76 8.11 -9.41
N THR A 60 -0.20 7.40 -10.37
CA THR A 60 1.14 7.66 -10.86
C THR A 60 1.17 8.88 -11.79
N ALA A 61 2.35 9.43 -12.05
CA ALA A 61 2.49 10.49 -13.05
C ALA A 61 2.00 10.04 -14.44
N ALA A 62 2.23 8.77 -14.81
CA ALA A 62 1.75 8.20 -16.07
C ALA A 62 0.22 8.09 -16.11
N GLU A 63 -0.39 7.54 -15.05
CA GLU A 63 -1.86 7.37 -14.96
C GLU A 63 -2.58 8.72 -14.98
N LEU A 64 -2.02 9.76 -14.33
CA LEU A 64 -2.56 11.11 -14.39
C LEU A 64 -2.59 11.66 -15.83
N MET A 65 -1.61 11.28 -16.66
CA MET A 65 -1.55 11.64 -18.07
C MET A 65 -2.42 10.72 -18.96
N GLY A 66 -3.17 9.79 -18.39
CA GLY A 66 -3.94 8.79 -19.14
C GLY A 66 -3.08 7.71 -19.80
N LEU A 67 -1.82 7.57 -19.36
CA LEU A 67 -0.88 6.58 -19.84
C LEU A 67 -0.78 5.40 -18.88
N ARG A 68 -0.47 4.22 -19.40
CA ARG A 68 -0.17 3.05 -18.57
C ARG A 68 1.26 3.17 -18.01
N PRO A 69 1.49 2.85 -16.72
CA PRO A 69 2.84 2.85 -16.16
C PRO A 69 3.77 1.86 -16.86
N LYS A 70 4.97 2.31 -17.23
CA LYS A 70 5.88 1.53 -18.09
C LYS A 70 6.30 0.20 -17.49
N VAL A 71 6.36 0.12 -16.15
CA VAL A 71 6.65 -1.12 -15.44
C VAL A 71 5.57 -2.18 -15.64
N LEU A 72 4.30 -1.78 -15.73
CA LEU A 72 3.17 -2.68 -15.97
C LEU A 72 3.13 -3.12 -17.43
N GLU A 73 3.46 -2.23 -18.37
CA GLU A 73 3.64 -2.61 -19.79
C GLU A 73 4.77 -3.63 -19.96
N ALA A 74 5.91 -3.41 -19.30
CA ALA A 74 7.05 -4.33 -19.38
C ALA A 74 6.73 -5.68 -18.75
N TYR A 75 6.03 -5.70 -17.62
CA TYR A 75 5.56 -6.94 -16.99
C TYR A 75 4.61 -7.73 -17.90
N GLU A 76 3.66 -7.05 -18.54
CA GLU A 76 2.74 -7.70 -19.48
C GLU A 76 3.47 -8.28 -20.72
N ALA A 77 4.45 -7.55 -21.25
CA ALA A 77 5.18 -7.96 -22.44
C ALA A 77 6.24 -9.06 -22.19
N HIS A 78 6.86 -9.07 -21.01
CA HIS A 78 8.03 -9.90 -20.73
C HIS A 78 7.85 -10.88 -19.56
N GLY A 79 6.72 -10.78 -18.86
CA GLY A 79 6.45 -11.55 -17.66
C GLY A 79 7.20 -11.06 -16.42
N PRO A 80 7.09 -11.79 -15.30
CA PRO A 80 7.71 -11.42 -14.04
C PRO A 80 9.23 -11.54 -14.12
N THR A 81 9.93 -10.69 -13.37
CA THR A 81 11.38 -10.80 -13.21
C THR A 81 11.72 -11.62 -11.97
N ARG A 82 11.98 -10.95 -10.84
CA ARG A 82 12.34 -11.57 -9.56
C ARG A 82 11.17 -12.25 -8.89
N TRP A 83 9.98 -11.64 -8.94
CA TRP A 83 8.82 -12.07 -8.18
C TRP A 83 7.83 -12.77 -9.09
N ARG A 84 7.73 -14.08 -9.00
CA ARG A 84 6.85 -14.87 -9.88
C ARG A 84 5.48 -15.13 -9.27
N GLU A 85 5.42 -15.06 -7.94
CA GLU A 85 4.22 -15.23 -7.15
C GLU A 85 4.19 -14.08 -6.14
N TRP A 86 3.04 -13.43 -6.02
CA TRP A 86 2.73 -12.42 -5.01
C TRP A 86 1.22 -12.38 -4.81
N SER A 87 0.83 -11.98 -3.63
CA SER A 87 -0.55 -11.64 -3.29
C SER A 87 -0.67 -10.13 -3.12
N ARG A 88 -1.93 -9.68 -3.05
CA ARG A 88 -2.26 -8.38 -2.49
C ARG A 88 -1.76 -8.30 -1.04
N PHE A 89 -1.32 -7.11 -0.64
CA PHE A 89 -0.89 -6.84 0.72
C PHE A 89 -2.09 -6.33 1.52
N GLU A 90 -2.70 -7.23 2.30
CA GLU A 90 -3.95 -6.97 3.03
C GLU A 90 -3.69 -6.36 4.43
N SER A 91 -4.74 -5.92 5.12
CA SER A 91 -4.61 -5.36 6.47
C SER A 91 -4.01 -6.35 7.48
N GLU A 92 -4.25 -7.66 7.32
CA GLU A 92 -3.63 -8.67 8.18
C GLU A 92 -2.12 -8.73 7.98
N ASP A 93 -1.63 -8.61 6.75
CA ASP A 93 -0.20 -8.61 6.44
C ASP A 93 0.47 -7.36 7.02
N LEU A 94 -0.20 -6.21 6.89
CA LEU A 94 0.24 -4.95 7.45
C LEU A 94 0.32 -5.02 8.99
N THR A 95 -0.74 -5.51 9.63
CA THR A 95 -0.83 -5.69 11.09
C THR A 95 0.28 -6.62 11.59
N LYS A 96 0.46 -7.79 10.95
CA LYS A 96 1.52 -8.74 11.28
C LYS A 96 2.91 -8.11 11.15
N ALA A 97 3.15 -7.36 10.08
CA ALA A 97 4.44 -6.73 9.81
C ALA A 97 4.78 -5.63 10.83
N LEU A 98 3.84 -4.78 11.21
CA LEU A 98 4.05 -3.76 12.25
C LEU A 98 4.19 -4.38 13.63
N LYS A 99 3.28 -5.30 14.00
CA LYS A 99 3.31 -5.96 15.31
C LYS A 99 4.64 -6.68 15.53
N ASN A 100 5.12 -7.45 14.55
CA ASN A 100 6.41 -8.13 14.65
C ASN A 100 7.54 -7.12 14.89
N ALA A 101 7.57 -6.03 14.11
CA ALA A 101 8.59 -4.99 14.25
C ALA A 101 8.56 -4.27 15.62
N VAL A 102 7.37 -4.10 16.21
CA VAL A 102 7.21 -3.59 17.57
C VAL A 102 7.71 -4.61 18.60
N ASP A 103 7.29 -5.87 18.48
CA ASP A 103 7.67 -6.95 19.40
C ASP A 103 9.19 -7.14 19.47
N VAL A 104 9.90 -6.99 18.34
CA VAL A 104 11.37 -7.09 18.28
C VAL A 104 12.10 -5.77 18.58
N GLY A 105 11.38 -4.70 18.92
CA GLY A 105 11.94 -3.40 19.29
C GLY A 105 12.51 -2.58 18.13
N ILE A 106 12.13 -2.87 16.88
CA ILE A 106 12.48 -2.06 15.70
C ILE A 106 11.59 -0.81 15.61
N LEU A 107 10.32 -0.92 16.00
CA LEU A 107 9.34 0.16 15.99
C LEU A 107 8.75 0.39 17.38
N GLU A 108 8.28 1.61 17.62
CA GLU A 108 7.49 1.97 18.80
C GLU A 108 6.01 1.55 18.62
N ASP A 109 5.30 1.34 19.73
CA ASP A 109 3.89 0.91 19.76
C ASP A 109 2.93 1.92 19.12
N VAL A 110 3.34 3.19 19.03
CA VAL A 110 2.60 4.26 18.32
C VAL A 110 2.22 3.87 16.89
N TRP A 111 3.04 3.06 16.21
CA TRP A 111 2.75 2.59 14.84
C TRP A 111 1.52 1.69 14.76
N MET A 112 1.18 0.95 15.84
CA MET A 112 -0.05 0.16 15.88
C MET A 112 -1.27 1.07 15.98
N ARG A 113 -1.18 2.15 16.78
CA ARG A 113 -2.29 3.11 16.92
C ARG A 113 -2.56 3.88 15.63
N TRP A 114 -1.51 4.39 14.98
CA TRP A 114 -1.66 5.07 13.70
C TRP A 114 -2.21 4.17 12.60
N MET A 115 -1.86 2.89 12.63
CA MET A 115 -2.45 1.91 11.72
C MET A 115 -3.97 1.81 11.94
N GLU A 116 -4.41 1.62 13.18
CA GLU A 116 -5.84 1.52 13.53
C GLU A 116 -6.62 2.78 13.16
N GLU A 117 -6.01 3.96 13.32
CA GLU A 117 -6.61 5.25 13.01
C GLU A 117 -6.72 5.51 11.49
N SER A 118 -5.70 5.11 10.71
CA SER A 118 -5.57 5.52 9.30
C SER A 118 -5.92 4.44 8.28
N LEU A 119 -6.20 3.20 8.67
CA LEU A 119 -6.60 2.16 7.72
C LEU A 119 -8.02 2.41 7.14
N PRO A 120 -8.29 1.96 5.90
CA PRO A 120 -9.63 2.07 5.31
C PRO A 120 -10.65 1.21 6.04
N LEU A 121 -11.88 1.73 6.20
CA LEU A 121 -12.97 1.07 6.92
C LEU A 121 -13.46 -0.22 6.23
N GLY A 122 -13.29 -0.29 4.90
CA GLY A 122 -13.77 -1.39 4.06
C GLY A 122 -12.78 -2.54 3.86
N ASP A 123 -11.70 -2.59 4.64
CA ASP A 123 -10.73 -3.71 4.61
C ASP A 123 -11.00 -4.73 5.72
N GLU A 124 -12.19 -4.74 6.32
CA GLU A 124 -12.62 -5.87 7.13
C GLU A 124 -12.60 -7.11 6.24
N GLY A 125 -11.48 -7.84 6.31
CA GLY A 125 -11.34 -9.16 5.75
C GLY A 125 -12.58 -9.94 6.12
N VAL A 126 -13.12 -10.68 5.14
CA VAL A 126 -14.20 -11.63 5.36
C VAL A 126 -13.73 -12.61 6.44
N GLY A 127 -14.05 -12.28 7.69
CA GLY A 127 -14.03 -13.18 8.82
C GLY A 127 -15.20 -14.12 8.63
N GLU A 128 -14.87 -15.39 8.47
CA GLU A 128 -15.73 -16.55 8.62
C GLU A 128 -17.03 -16.27 9.39
N GLU A 129 -18.16 -16.12 8.68
CA GLU A 129 -19.44 -16.61 9.20
C GLU A 129 -19.47 -18.12 8.94
N GLU A 130 -18.83 -18.87 9.84
CA GLU A 130 -19.22 -20.26 10.10
C GLU A 130 -20.46 -20.25 11.01
N GLY A 131 -21.56 -20.86 10.54
CA GLY A 131 -22.62 -21.42 11.41
C GLY A 131 -23.99 -20.79 11.30
#